data_AF-A0A6V7WES9-F1
#
_entry.id   AF-A0A6V7WES9-F1
#
_cell.length_a   1.000
_cell.length_b   1.000
_cell.length_c   1.000
_cell.angle_alpha   90.00
_cell.angle_beta   90.00
_cell.angle_gamma   90.00
#
_symmetry.space_group_name_H-M   'P 1'
#
loop_
_entity.id
_entity.type
_entity.pdbx_description
1 polymer ?
#
loop_
_entity_poly.entity_id
_entity_poly.type
_entity_poly.pdbx_seq_one_letter_code
_entity_poly.pdbx_strand_id
1 'polypeptide(L)'
;MIKTRKRQRVKDELNSELNSDIELEKIDNKKFKIENEETKQKDKKQLKNKEKGKKQQHFNEESKIQHVIRLSNVPYGFFEKEMNGYFSQFGDVKRVRVIRSKRGHHTGIAYVEFKNEKVAEIAAKSMNNYLLAEKKLGCSVVDQNRIPKCIRGGKRFGKIIEPGENRLKETLKRLAPKNEEQERVRLKRFTEQLREKMLKIKNLGVNYEFNFEQKLDNYLEKNGIDKNDLFKN
;
A
#
# COMPACT_ATOMS: atom_id res chain seq x y z
N MET A 1 -46.67 20.44 69.49
CA MET A 1 -45.27 20.06 69.22
C MET A 1 -45.20 19.23 67.94
N ILE A 2 -45.34 19.85 66.74
CA ILE A 2 -45.28 19.16 65.43
C ILE A 2 -44.81 20.17 64.38
N LYS A 3 -43.50 20.37 64.18
CA LYS A 3 -42.97 21.16 63.03
C LYS A 3 -41.54 20.75 62.63
N THR A 4 -41.28 19.48 62.34
CA THR A 4 -39.97 19.03 61.81
C THR A 4 -40.05 17.73 61.00
N ARG A 5 -40.74 17.73 59.84
CA ARG A 5 -40.60 16.61 58.86
C ARG A 5 -40.95 16.97 57.41
N LYS A 6 -41.71 18.05 57.16
CA LYS A 6 -42.10 18.47 55.80
C LYS A 6 -41.04 19.26 55.02
N ARG A 7 -40.00 19.80 55.69
CA ARG A 7 -38.94 20.59 55.04
C ARG A 7 -37.71 19.78 54.61
N GLN A 8 -37.55 18.55 55.09
CA GLN A 8 -36.41 17.71 54.72
C GLN A 8 -36.68 16.97 53.39
N ARG A 9 -37.89 16.42 53.19
CA ARG A 9 -38.25 15.71 51.93
C ARG A 9 -38.22 16.59 50.68
N VAL A 10 -38.66 17.84 50.77
CA VAL A 10 -38.67 18.77 49.61
C VAL A 10 -37.25 19.16 49.16
N LYS A 11 -36.26 19.15 50.05
CA LYS A 11 -34.86 19.46 49.68
C LYS A 11 -34.13 18.28 49.04
N ASP A 12 -34.53 17.06 49.37
CA ASP A 12 -33.93 15.85 48.80
C ASP A 12 -34.53 15.51 47.41
N GLU A 13 -35.82 15.81 47.18
CA GLU A 13 -36.48 15.65 45.87
C GLU A 13 -35.99 16.69 44.83
N LEU A 14 -35.79 17.95 45.22
CA LEU A 14 -35.25 19.00 44.33
C LEU A 14 -33.79 18.76 43.91
N ASN A 15 -33.00 18.05 44.73
CA ASN A 15 -31.61 17.72 44.41
C ASN A 15 -31.48 16.46 43.54
N SER A 16 -32.49 15.58 43.47
CA SER A 16 -32.48 14.47 42.50
C SER A 16 -32.90 14.93 41.11
N GLU A 17 -33.83 15.87 40.99
CA GLU A 17 -34.30 16.40 39.70
C GLU A 17 -33.24 17.30 39.04
N LEU A 18 -32.49 18.10 39.81
CA LEU A 18 -31.44 18.96 39.25
C LEU A 18 -30.24 18.17 38.69
N ASN A 19 -29.99 16.96 39.19
CA ASN A 19 -28.85 16.14 38.76
C ASN A 19 -29.16 15.31 37.50
N SER A 20 -30.42 14.92 37.27
CA SER A 20 -30.83 14.25 36.02
C SER A 20 -30.82 15.18 34.81
N ASP A 21 -31.18 16.45 35.00
CA ASP A 21 -31.23 17.43 33.91
C ASP A 21 -29.83 17.84 33.44
N ILE A 22 -28.87 17.93 34.37
CA ILE A 22 -27.45 18.19 34.07
C ILE A 22 -26.79 17.02 33.32
N GLU A 23 -27.22 15.77 33.55
CA GLU A 23 -26.71 14.61 32.82
C GLU A 23 -27.27 14.50 31.40
N LEU A 24 -28.54 14.86 31.18
CA LEU A 24 -29.16 14.89 29.85
C LEU A 24 -28.54 15.97 28.95
N GLU A 25 -28.30 17.18 29.47
CA GLU A 25 -27.63 18.25 28.72
C GLU A 25 -26.18 17.90 28.35
N LYS A 26 -25.47 17.12 29.18
CA LYS A 26 -24.10 16.66 28.88
C LYS A 26 -24.08 15.58 27.78
N ILE A 27 -25.10 14.74 27.72
CA ILE A 27 -25.24 13.69 26.69
C ILE A 27 -25.61 14.32 25.34
N ASP A 28 -26.53 15.29 25.34
CA ASP A 28 -26.95 15.97 24.11
C ASP A 28 -25.84 16.85 23.52
N ASN A 29 -25.08 17.57 24.35
CA ASN A 29 -23.91 18.32 23.88
C ASN A 29 -22.77 17.42 23.37
N LYS A 30 -22.68 16.17 23.86
CA LYS A 30 -21.71 15.18 23.38
C LYS A 30 -22.15 14.56 22.06
N LYS A 31 -23.45 14.27 21.88
CA LYS A 31 -24.03 13.83 20.59
C LYS A 31 -23.90 14.92 19.51
N PHE A 32 -24.17 16.17 19.85
CA PHE A 32 -24.06 17.30 18.93
C PHE A 32 -22.60 17.58 18.49
N LYS A 33 -21.60 17.27 19.33
CA LYS A 33 -20.18 17.34 18.95
C LYS A 33 -19.75 16.20 18.02
N ILE A 34 -20.27 14.98 18.22
CA ILE A 34 -19.92 13.81 17.42
C ILE A 34 -20.52 13.91 16.00
N GLU A 35 -21.76 14.38 15.85
CA GLU A 35 -22.39 14.57 14.53
C GLU A 35 -21.74 15.69 13.69
N ASN A 36 -21.21 16.73 14.35
CA ASN A 36 -20.50 17.84 13.68
C ASN A 36 -19.06 17.49 13.27
N GLU A 37 -18.43 16.50 13.90
CA GLU A 37 -17.10 16.00 13.48
C GLU A 37 -17.19 14.98 12.33
N GLU A 38 -18.24 14.17 12.27
CA GLU A 38 -18.47 13.22 11.18
C GLU A 38 -18.88 13.88 9.86
N THR A 39 -19.60 15.01 9.92
CA THR A 39 -19.99 15.80 8.74
C THR A 39 -18.80 16.59 8.16
N LYS A 40 -17.95 17.19 9.00
CA LYS A 40 -16.73 17.90 8.56
C LYS A 40 -15.66 17.00 7.94
N GLN A 41 -15.61 15.71 8.30
CA GLN A 41 -14.68 14.74 7.70
C GLN A 41 -15.16 14.18 6.34
N LYS A 42 -16.48 14.14 6.09
CA LYS A 42 -17.06 13.69 4.81
C LYS A 42 -16.92 14.76 3.71
N ASP A 43 -17.06 16.04 4.03
CA ASP A 43 -16.95 17.12 3.02
C ASP A 43 -15.50 17.41 2.57
N LYS A 44 -14.52 17.32 3.47
CA LYS A 44 -13.08 17.45 3.10
C LYS A 44 -12.57 16.32 2.19
N LYS A 45 -13.18 15.13 2.23
CA LYS A 45 -12.86 14.02 1.32
C LYS A 45 -13.51 14.18 -0.05
N GLN A 46 -14.67 14.84 -0.15
CA GLN A 46 -15.36 15.05 -1.43
C GLN A 46 -14.73 16.19 -2.27
N LEU A 47 -14.29 17.30 -1.67
CA LEU A 47 -13.61 18.37 -2.41
C LEU A 47 -12.22 17.96 -2.96
N LYS A 48 -11.46 17.14 -2.23
CA LYS A 48 -10.15 16.64 -2.69
C LYS A 48 -10.22 15.63 -3.85
N ASN A 49 -11.38 15.00 -4.06
CA ASN A 49 -11.59 14.06 -5.16
C ASN A 49 -12.03 14.75 -6.46
N LYS A 50 -12.72 15.91 -6.39
CA LYS A 50 -13.10 16.69 -7.59
C LYS A 50 -11.94 17.46 -8.22
N GLU A 51 -10.97 17.93 -7.44
CA GLU A 51 -9.77 18.62 -7.97
C GLU A 51 -8.73 17.66 -8.58
N LYS A 52 -8.71 16.39 -8.16
CA LYS A 52 -7.84 15.35 -8.74
C LYS A 52 -8.40 14.76 -10.04
N GLY A 53 -9.71 14.79 -10.23
CA GLY A 53 -10.38 14.29 -11.45
C GLY A 53 -10.22 15.19 -12.68
N LYS A 54 -10.03 16.50 -12.50
CA LYS A 54 -9.97 17.47 -13.62
C LYS A 54 -8.58 17.71 -14.22
N LYS A 55 -7.50 17.25 -13.58
CA LYS A 55 -6.13 17.33 -14.14
C LYS A 55 -5.73 16.13 -15.02
N GLN A 56 -6.61 15.14 -15.19
CA GLN A 56 -6.26 13.88 -15.87
C GLN A 56 -6.82 13.75 -17.29
N GLN A 57 -7.52 14.75 -17.83
CA GLN A 57 -8.26 14.61 -19.10
C GLN A 57 -7.72 15.46 -20.27
N HIS A 58 -6.52 16.03 -20.13
CA HIS A 58 -5.78 16.65 -21.25
C HIS A 58 -4.33 16.14 -21.29
N PHE A 59 -4.13 14.84 -21.52
CA PHE A 59 -2.86 14.35 -22.05
C PHE A 59 -3.17 13.46 -23.27
N ASN A 60 -3.07 14.12 -24.42
CA ASN A 60 -3.38 13.67 -25.78
C ASN A 60 -2.83 12.27 -26.10
N GLU A 61 -3.49 11.60 -27.03
CA GLU A 61 -3.17 10.27 -27.55
C GLU A 61 -1.80 10.16 -28.25
N GLU A 62 -1.10 11.27 -28.46
CA GLU A 62 0.34 11.33 -28.82
C GLU A 62 1.27 10.79 -27.71
N SER A 63 0.75 10.55 -26.51
CA SER A 63 1.49 10.19 -25.29
C SER A 63 1.97 8.73 -25.19
N LYS A 64 1.76 7.89 -26.22
CA LYS A 64 2.20 6.48 -26.18
C LYS A 64 3.66 6.28 -26.58
N ILE A 65 4.20 7.12 -27.46
CA ILE A 65 5.59 6.97 -27.92
C ILE A 65 6.51 7.49 -26.81
N GLN A 66 7.45 6.64 -26.38
CA GLN A 66 8.37 6.94 -25.29
C GLN A 66 9.78 6.96 -25.83
N HIS A 67 10.41 8.12 -25.77
CA HIS A 67 11.78 8.30 -26.23
C HIS A 67 12.73 8.03 -25.06
N VAL A 68 13.18 6.77 -24.94
CA VAL A 68 13.94 6.30 -23.77
C VAL A 68 15.36 5.93 -24.18
N ILE A 69 16.33 6.45 -23.44
CA ILE A 69 17.73 6.02 -23.50
C ILE A 69 18.00 5.05 -22.36
N ARG A 70 18.73 3.97 -22.64
CA ARG A 70 19.33 3.09 -21.66
C ARG A 70 20.78 3.52 -21.42
N LEU A 71 21.10 3.72 -20.15
CA LEU A 71 22.45 3.96 -19.66
C LEU A 71 22.96 2.68 -19.01
N SER A 72 24.20 2.31 -19.34
CA SER A 72 24.93 1.16 -18.78
C SER A 72 26.26 1.64 -18.22
N ASN A 73 26.78 0.88 -17.26
CA ASN A 73 28.02 1.18 -16.54
C ASN A 73 28.00 2.52 -15.78
N VAL A 74 26.82 2.89 -15.28
CA VAL A 74 26.64 4.10 -14.48
C VAL A 74 27.47 4.03 -13.19
N PRO A 75 28.33 5.02 -12.89
CA PRO A 75 29.10 5.06 -11.65
C PRO A 75 28.23 5.31 -10.42
N TYR A 76 28.72 4.91 -9.26
CA TYR A 76 28.03 5.17 -7.99
C TYR A 76 28.00 6.67 -7.71
N GLY A 77 26.87 7.19 -7.25
CA GLY A 77 26.67 8.63 -7.04
C GLY A 77 25.99 9.34 -8.20
N PHE A 78 26.00 8.79 -9.43
CA PHE A 78 25.25 9.33 -10.54
C PHE A 78 23.81 8.76 -10.54
N PHE A 79 22.96 9.27 -9.64
CA PHE A 79 21.59 8.81 -9.46
C PHE A 79 20.58 9.68 -10.22
N GLU A 80 19.28 9.50 -9.93
CA GLU A 80 18.20 10.15 -10.67
C GLU A 80 18.26 11.68 -10.68
N LYS A 81 18.69 12.31 -9.58
CA LYS A 81 18.74 13.77 -9.46
C LYS A 81 19.87 14.35 -10.30
N GLU A 82 21.04 13.73 -10.19
CA GLU A 82 22.26 14.10 -10.89
C GLU A 82 22.08 13.85 -12.39
N MET A 83 21.51 12.70 -12.77
CA MET A 83 21.13 12.40 -14.15
C MET A 83 20.12 13.42 -14.69
N ASN A 84 19.07 13.75 -13.94
CA ASN A 84 18.10 14.74 -14.43
C ASN A 84 18.74 16.11 -14.62
N GLY A 85 19.60 16.56 -13.71
CA GLY A 85 20.34 17.82 -13.87
C GLY A 85 21.23 17.79 -15.12
N TYR A 86 22.03 16.74 -15.27
CA TYR A 86 22.98 16.61 -16.38
C TYR A 86 22.28 16.46 -17.74
N PHE A 87 21.30 15.55 -17.85
CA PHE A 87 20.61 15.31 -19.12
C PHE A 87 19.66 16.44 -19.52
N SER A 88 19.32 17.34 -18.60
CA SER A 88 18.54 18.55 -18.94
C SER A 88 19.28 19.47 -19.91
N GLN A 89 20.61 19.36 -20.04
CA GLN A 89 21.39 20.12 -21.02
C GLN A 89 21.08 19.74 -22.48
N PHE A 90 20.65 18.51 -22.72
CA PHE A 90 20.27 18.04 -24.06
C PHE A 90 18.82 18.41 -24.38
N GLY A 91 17.97 18.46 -23.35
CA GLY A 91 16.57 18.88 -23.47
C GLY A 91 15.72 18.40 -22.30
N ASP A 92 14.40 18.57 -22.45
CA ASP A 92 13.45 18.28 -21.37
C ASP A 92 13.37 16.79 -21.02
N VAL A 93 13.85 16.46 -19.82
CA VAL A 93 13.75 15.14 -19.22
C VAL A 93 12.38 14.95 -18.56
N LYS A 94 11.64 13.93 -19.00
CA LYS A 94 10.31 13.60 -18.50
C LYS A 94 10.35 12.64 -17.31
N ARG A 95 11.21 11.60 -17.34
CA ARG A 95 11.36 10.63 -16.24
C ARG A 95 12.79 10.09 -16.19
N VAL A 96 13.26 9.79 -14.99
CA VAL A 96 14.55 9.12 -14.77
C VAL A 96 14.36 7.97 -13.80
N ARG A 97 14.94 6.81 -14.14
CA ARG A 97 14.85 5.60 -13.33
C ARG A 97 16.20 4.87 -13.27
N VAL A 98 16.79 4.79 -12.08
CA VAL A 98 17.94 3.92 -11.83
C VAL A 98 17.44 2.55 -11.37
N ILE A 99 17.91 1.49 -12.02
CA ILE A 99 17.59 0.12 -11.61
C ILE A 99 18.36 -0.20 -10.33
N ARG A 100 17.63 -0.78 -9.37
CA ARG A 100 18.17 -1.25 -8.10
C ARG A 100 17.85 -2.73 -7.91
N SER A 101 18.77 -3.45 -7.27
CA SER A 101 18.60 -4.83 -6.84
C SER A 101 17.48 -4.94 -5.80
N LYS A 102 17.01 -6.16 -5.52
CA LYS A 102 16.04 -6.44 -4.43
C LYS A 102 16.51 -5.92 -3.07
N ARG A 103 17.84 -5.81 -2.88
CA ARG A 103 18.48 -5.26 -1.66
C ARG A 103 18.62 -3.73 -1.67
N GLY A 104 18.16 -3.02 -2.70
CA GLY A 104 18.26 -1.56 -2.82
C GLY A 104 19.53 -1.01 -3.48
N HIS A 105 20.54 -1.85 -3.70
CA HIS A 105 21.79 -1.45 -4.35
C HIS A 105 21.58 -1.11 -5.83
N HIS A 106 22.19 -0.02 -6.31
CA HIS A 106 22.23 0.31 -7.75
C HIS A 106 22.86 -0.82 -8.57
N THR A 107 22.33 -1.10 -9.75
CA THR A 107 22.87 -2.15 -10.64
C THR A 107 23.78 -1.60 -11.74
N GLY A 108 24.00 -0.28 -11.79
CA GLY A 108 24.77 0.38 -12.86
C GLY A 108 23.99 0.53 -14.18
N ILE A 109 22.68 0.30 -14.18
CA ILE A 109 21.80 0.50 -15.33
C ILE A 109 20.75 1.55 -14.97
N ALA A 110 20.52 2.49 -15.87
CA ALA A 110 19.48 3.50 -15.72
C ALA A 110 18.73 3.74 -17.03
N TYR A 111 17.56 4.35 -16.92
CA TYR A 111 16.74 4.78 -18.06
C TYR A 111 16.36 6.23 -17.91
N VAL A 112 16.42 6.97 -19.01
CA VAL A 112 16.04 8.38 -19.10
C VAL A 112 15.03 8.53 -20.22
N GLU A 113 13.83 9.03 -19.90
CA GLU A 113 12.77 9.35 -20.86
C GLU A 113 12.83 10.84 -21.18
N PHE A 114 13.01 11.17 -22.45
CA PHE A 114 12.93 12.53 -22.98
C PHE A 114 11.55 12.83 -23.54
N LYS A 115 11.21 14.12 -23.63
CA LYS A 115 10.00 14.55 -24.33
C LYS A 115 10.11 14.39 -25.85
N ASN A 116 11.31 14.54 -26.41
CA ASN A 116 11.56 14.58 -27.85
C ASN A 116 12.45 13.41 -28.29
N GLU A 117 12.13 12.80 -29.44
CA GLU A 117 12.90 11.70 -30.03
C GLU A 117 14.31 12.09 -30.43
N LYS A 118 14.43 13.17 -31.21
CA LYS A 118 15.71 13.67 -31.72
C LYS A 118 16.71 13.96 -30.58
N VAL A 119 16.21 14.49 -29.46
CA VAL A 119 17.02 14.75 -28.27
C VAL A 119 17.53 13.44 -27.67
N ALA A 120 16.70 12.41 -27.62
CA ALA A 120 17.10 11.10 -27.12
C ALA A 120 18.20 10.47 -28.00
N GLU A 121 18.09 10.59 -29.32
CA GLU A 121 19.13 10.11 -30.24
C GLU A 121 20.45 10.86 -30.10
N ILE A 122 20.40 12.19 -30.03
CA ILE A 122 21.59 13.03 -29.87
C ILE A 122 22.27 12.72 -28.54
N ALA A 123 21.51 12.69 -27.44
CA ALA A 123 22.06 12.37 -26.12
C ALA A 123 22.66 10.96 -26.08
N ALA A 124 22.04 9.98 -26.75
CA ALA A 124 22.59 8.62 -26.82
C ALA A 124 23.91 8.59 -27.60
N LYS A 125 23.98 9.25 -28.75
CA LYS A 125 25.21 9.32 -29.57
C LYS A 125 26.33 10.07 -28.85
N SER A 126 26.04 11.22 -28.26
CA SER A 126 27.03 12.06 -27.57
C SER A 126 27.58 11.42 -26.30
N MET A 127 26.76 10.67 -25.56
CA MET A 127 27.15 10.08 -24.27
C MET A 127 27.65 8.64 -24.37
N ASN A 128 27.53 8.00 -25.54
CA ASN A 128 28.05 6.65 -25.70
C ASN A 128 29.58 6.66 -25.64
N ASN A 129 30.15 5.78 -24.82
CA ASN A 129 31.58 5.69 -24.49
C ASN A 129 32.17 6.92 -23.77
N TYR A 130 31.34 7.79 -23.18
CA TYR A 130 31.82 8.91 -22.38
C TYR A 130 32.44 8.42 -21.06
N LEU A 131 33.62 8.95 -20.68
CA LEU A 131 34.31 8.58 -19.46
C LEU A 131 33.76 9.39 -18.27
N LEU A 132 33.07 8.73 -17.34
CA LEU A 132 32.52 9.33 -16.12
C LEU A 132 32.98 8.54 -14.89
N ALA A 133 33.67 9.21 -13.97
CA ALA A 133 34.19 8.61 -12.73
C ALA A 133 34.88 7.25 -12.97
N GLU A 134 35.86 7.26 -13.88
CA GLU A 134 36.69 6.11 -14.28
C GLU A 134 35.96 5.01 -15.08
N LYS A 135 34.67 5.17 -15.36
CA LYS A 135 33.87 4.21 -16.13
C LYS A 135 33.41 4.80 -17.44
N LYS A 136 33.53 4.03 -18.52
CA LYS A 136 32.92 4.38 -19.81
C LYS A 136 31.42 4.09 -19.73
N LEU A 137 30.60 5.12 -19.92
CA LEU A 137 29.16 5.00 -20.00
C LEU A 137 28.77 4.38 -21.35
N GLY A 138 27.93 3.34 -21.32
CA GLY A 138 27.29 2.85 -22.53
C GLY A 138 25.90 3.46 -22.66
N CYS A 139 25.64 4.17 -23.76
CA CYS A 139 24.36 4.84 -24.00
C CYS A 139 23.75 4.33 -25.29
N SER A 140 22.52 3.83 -25.22
CA SER A 140 21.78 3.33 -26.39
C SER A 140 20.32 3.74 -26.35
N VAL A 141 19.76 4.09 -27.50
CA VAL A 141 18.31 4.29 -27.65
C VAL A 141 17.61 2.93 -27.46
N VAL A 142 16.47 2.92 -26.79
CA VAL A 142 15.68 1.72 -26.53
C VAL A 142 14.46 1.72 -27.44
N ASP A 143 14.25 0.62 -28.16
CA ASP A 143 13.04 0.43 -28.95
C ASP A 143 11.80 0.43 -28.06
N GLN A 144 10.70 0.98 -28.56
CA GLN A 144 9.42 1.08 -27.85
C GLN A 144 8.96 -0.26 -27.24
N ASN A 145 9.20 -1.37 -27.93
CA ASN A 145 8.83 -2.73 -27.48
C ASN A 145 9.70 -3.26 -26.33
N ARG A 146 10.94 -2.75 -26.21
CA ARG A 146 11.92 -3.18 -25.20
C ARG A 146 11.95 -2.27 -23.97
N ILE A 147 11.07 -1.25 -23.91
CA ILE A 147 10.99 -0.35 -22.76
C ILE A 147 10.44 -1.11 -21.54
N PRO A 148 11.21 -1.15 -20.44
CA PRO A 148 10.80 -1.86 -19.24
C PRO A 148 9.65 -1.17 -18.51
N LYS A 149 8.86 -1.97 -17.78
CA LYS A 149 7.71 -1.49 -16.98
C LYS A 149 8.09 -0.43 -15.94
N CYS A 150 9.36 -0.35 -15.52
CA CYS A 150 9.81 0.60 -14.50
C CYS A 150 9.83 2.08 -14.95
N ILE A 151 9.87 2.34 -16.26
CA ILE A 151 9.85 3.70 -16.83
C ILE A 151 8.61 3.98 -17.69
N ARG A 152 7.80 2.94 -18.01
CA ARG A 152 6.59 3.09 -18.81
C ARG A 152 5.57 4.08 -18.23
N GLY A 153 5.62 4.34 -16.92
CA GLY A 153 4.77 5.31 -16.24
C GLY A 153 5.21 5.58 -14.80
N GLY A 154 4.44 6.42 -14.11
CA GLY A 154 4.63 6.74 -12.69
C GLY A 154 5.29 8.10 -12.45
N LYS A 155 5.94 8.22 -11.29
CA LYS A 155 6.58 9.46 -10.83
C LYS A 155 7.83 9.78 -11.66
N ARG A 156 8.19 11.06 -11.72
CA ARG A 156 9.43 11.56 -12.35
C ARG A 156 10.69 10.87 -11.84
N PHE A 157 10.74 10.65 -10.53
CA PHE A 157 11.80 9.91 -9.84
C PHE A 157 11.23 8.68 -9.14
N GLY A 158 11.96 7.58 -9.19
CA GLY A 158 11.65 6.39 -8.41
C GLY A 158 11.74 6.66 -6.91
N LYS A 159 10.90 6.01 -6.10
CA LYS A 159 11.09 6.00 -4.64
C LYS A 159 12.39 5.24 -4.35
N ILE A 160 13.31 5.89 -3.64
CA ILE A 160 14.47 5.22 -3.05
C ILE A 160 13.94 4.33 -1.92
N ILE A 161 14.24 3.04 -2.00
CA ILE A 161 13.81 2.04 -1.01
C ILE A 161 15.00 1.78 -0.10
N GLU A 162 14.82 2.00 1.19
CA GLU A 162 15.87 1.76 2.18
C GLU A 162 16.14 0.24 2.32
N PRO A 163 17.39 -0.17 2.62
CA PRO A 163 17.69 -1.55 2.92
C PRO A 163 16.76 -2.09 4.02
N GLY A 164 16.07 -3.20 3.73
CA GLY A 164 15.13 -3.83 4.67
C GLY A 164 13.70 -3.30 4.65
N GLU A 165 13.40 -2.17 4.01
CA GLU A 165 12.03 -1.61 3.95
C GLU A 165 11.05 -2.60 3.28
N ASN A 166 11.48 -3.28 2.21
CA ASN A 166 10.67 -4.31 1.57
C ASN A 166 10.42 -5.53 2.47
N ARG A 167 11.42 -5.93 3.26
CA ARG A 167 11.27 -7.01 4.25
C ARG A 167 10.25 -6.59 5.32
N LEU A 168 10.38 -5.37 5.83
CA LEU A 168 9.46 -4.82 6.82
C LEU A 168 8.02 -4.82 6.29
N LYS A 169 7.80 -4.30 5.07
CA LYS A 169 6.48 -4.33 4.41
C LYS A 169 5.91 -5.74 4.30
N GLU A 170 6.73 -6.71 3.91
CA GLU A 170 6.30 -8.08 3.77
C GLU A 170 5.98 -8.73 5.13
N THR A 171 6.80 -8.47 6.16
CA THR A 171 6.53 -8.93 7.53
C THR A 171 5.24 -8.32 8.09
N LEU A 172 5.03 -7.01 7.93
CA LEU A 172 3.81 -6.34 8.36
C LEU A 172 2.59 -6.89 7.63
N LYS A 173 2.71 -7.19 6.33
CA LYS A 173 1.62 -7.83 5.56
C LYS A 173 1.27 -9.23 6.07
N ARG A 174 2.25 -10.00 6.55
CA ARG A 174 2.02 -11.34 7.13
C ARG A 174 1.42 -11.28 8.54
N LEU A 175 1.84 -10.27 9.32
CA LEU A 175 1.36 -10.04 10.69
C LEU A 175 0.01 -9.34 10.73
N ALA A 176 -0.38 -8.64 9.66
CA ALA A 176 -1.67 -7.97 9.58
C ALA A 176 -2.81 -8.97 9.87
N PRO A 177 -3.77 -8.60 10.75
CA PRO A 177 -4.91 -9.46 11.04
C PRO A 177 -5.69 -9.67 9.74
N LYS A 178 -6.10 -10.91 9.50
CA LYS A 178 -6.90 -11.27 8.32
C LYS A 178 -8.38 -11.07 8.62
N ASN A 179 -9.12 -10.66 7.60
CA ASN A 179 -10.58 -10.60 7.68
C ASN A 179 -11.16 -12.00 7.84
N GLU A 180 -12.37 -12.11 8.40
CA GLU A 180 -13.06 -13.39 8.62
C GLU A 180 -13.18 -14.23 7.35
N GLU A 181 -13.53 -13.63 6.21
CA GLU A 181 -13.58 -14.31 4.90
C GLU A 181 -12.21 -14.85 4.47
N GLN A 182 -11.15 -14.07 4.70
CA GLN A 182 -9.78 -14.48 4.35
C GLN A 182 -9.30 -15.63 5.24
N GLU A 183 -9.69 -15.64 6.51
CA GLU A 183 -9.46 -16.77 7.42
C GLU A 183 -10.27 -18.00 7.00
N ARG A 184 -11.55 -17.87 6.61
CA ARG A 184 -12.35 -18.99 6.08
C ARG A 184 -11.69 -19.65 4.86
N VAL A 185 -11.30 -18.84 3.86
CA VAL A 185 -10.62 -19.36 2.65
C VAL A 185 -9.28 -20.02 3.00
N ARG A 186 -8.53 -19.45 3.95
CA ARG A 186 -7.27 -20.03 4.44
C ARG A 186 -7.52 -21.38 5.13
N LEU A 187 -8.51 -21.46 6.01
CA LEU A 187 -8.87 -22.67 6.74
C LEU A 187 -9.33 -23.77 5.79
N LYS A 188 -10.21 -23.46 4.82
CA LYS A 188 -10.65 -24.43 3.79
C LYS A 188 -9.46 -25.06 3.06
N ARG A 189 -8.58 -24.22 2.49
CA ARG A 189 -7.36 -24.69 1.79
C ARG A 189 -6.45 -25.51 2.69
N PHE A 190 -6.30 -25.11 3.95
CA PHE A 190 -5.46 -25.81 4.91
C PHE A 190 -6.02 -27.20 5.25
N THR A 191 -7.34 -27.32 5.44
CA THR A 191 -8.00 -28.60 5.72
C THR A 191 -7.89 -29.58 4.55
N GLU A 192 -8.02 -29.09 3.31
CA GLU A 192 -7.87 -29.89 2.09
C GLU A 192 -6.44 -30.42 1.96
N GLN A 193 -5.43 -29.55 2.11
CA GLN A 193 -4.02 -29.94 2.04
C GLN A 193 -3.63 -30.96 3.12
N LEU A 194 -4.25 -30.89 4.31
CA LEU A 194 -4.01 -31.86 5.37
C LEU A 194 -4.60 -33.23 5.02
N ARG A 195 -5.84 -33.28 4.51
CA ARG A 195 -6.47 -34.53 4.06
C ARG A 195 -5.63 -35.22 2.97
N GLU A 196 -5.13 -34.47 2.01
CA GLU A 196 -4.24 -35.01 0.97
C GLU A 196 -2.96 -35.60 1.55
N LYS A 197 -2.32 -34.90 2.50
CA LYS A 197 -1.11 -35.40 3.16
C LYS A 197 -1.38 -36.67 3.96
N MET A 198 -2.52 -36.75 4.64
CA MET A 198 -2.92 -37.94 5.38
C MET A 198 -3.13 -39.14 4.45
N LEU A 199 -3.80 -38.95 3.32
CA LEU A 199 -3.96 -39.99 2.29
C LEU A 199 -2.60 -40.47 1.78
N LYS A 200 -1.65 -39.57 1.54
CA LYS A 200 -0.28 -39.93 1.12
C LYS A 200 0.43 -40.76 2.18
N ILE A 201 0.36 -40.37 3.46
CA ILE A 201 0.98 -41.09 4.58
C ILE A 201 0.37 -42.49 4.73
N LYS A 202 -0.96 -42.60 4.59
CA LYS A 202 -1.67 -43.88 4.61
C LYS A 202 -1.23 -44.78 3.45
N ASN A 203 -1.11 -44.23 2.25
CA ASN A 203 -0.65 -44.96 1.07
C ASN A 203 0.83 -45.39 1.19
N LEU A 204 1.64 -44.66 1.97
CA LEU A 204 3.01 -45.04 2.31
C LEU A 204 3.08 -46.14 3.40
N GLY A 205 1.94 -46.64 3.88
CA GLY A 205 1.87 -47.71 4.87
C GLY A 205 2.18 -47.27 6.31
N VAL A 206 2.24 -45.96 6.56
CA VAL A 206 2.46 -45.41 7.90
C VAL A 206 1.11 -45.21 8.58
N ASN A 207 0.86 -45.97 9.65
CA ASN A 207 -0.33 -45.80 10.50
C ASN A 207 -0.14 -44.57 11.40
N TYR A 208 -0.52 -43.41 10.86
CA TYR A 208 -0.52 -42.14 11.57
C TYR A 208 -1.94 -41.66 11.81
N GLU A 209 -2.45 -41.86 13.02
CA GLU A 209 -3.71 -41.27 13.48
C GLU A 209 -3.43 -39.89 14.08
N PHE A 210 -3.94 -38.85 13.42
CA PHE A 210 -3.90 -37.50 13.94
C PHE A 210 -5.33 -37.00 14.04
N ASN A 211 -5.82 -36.82 15.28
CA ASN A 211 -7.17 -36.35 15.61
C ASN A 211 -7.35 -34.86 15.26
N PHE A 212 -7.25 -34.55 13.96
CA PHE A 212 -7.37 -33.20 13.45
C PHE A 212 -8.78 -32.68 13.55
N GLU A 213 -9.78 -33.53 13.29
CA GLU A 213 -11.18 -33.11 13.25
C GLU A 213 -11.65 -32.58 14.61
N GLN A 214 -11.29 -33.25 15.70
CA GLN A 214 -11.56 -32.77 17.07
C GLN A 214 -10.88 -31.43 17.36
N LYS A 215 -9.61 -31.26 16.95
CA LYS A 215 -8.89 -30.00 17.13
C LYS A 215 -9.43 -28.87 16.26
N LEU A 216 -9.91 -29.20 15.06
CA LEU A 216 -10.54 -28.24 14.15
C LEU A 216 -11.88 -27.78 14.71
N ASP A 217 -12.72 -28.70 15.19
CA ASP A 217 -14.02 -28.39 15.78
C ASP A 217 -13.85 -27.51 17.03
N ASN A 218 -12.91 -27.86 17.93
CA ASN A 218 -12.56 -27.02 19.09
C ASN A 218 -12.07 -25.61 18.69
N TYR A 219 -11.36 -25.48 17.56
CA TYR A 219 -10.88 -24.20 17.06
C TYR A 219 -12.01 -23.36 16.45
N LEU A 220 -12.92 -24.01 15.71
CA LEU A 220 -14.07 -23.37 15.09
C LEU A 220 -15.05 -22.85 16.14
N GLU A 221 -15.35 -23.65 17.16
CA GLU A 221 -16.18 -23.25 18.31
C GLU A 221 -15.59 -22.06 19.07
N LYS A 222 -14.27 -22.10 19.36
CA LYS A 222 -13.57 -21.02 20.07
C LYS A 222 -13.62 -19.67 19.33
N ASN A 223 -13.71 -19.70 18.00
CA ASN A 223 -13.76 -18.50 17.17
C ASN A 223 -15.19 -18.18 16.66
N GLY A 224 -16.21 -18.93 17.07
CA GLY A 224 -17.61 -18.72 16.65
C GLY A 224 -17.85 -18.93 15.15
N ILE A 225 -17.09 -19.83 14.50
CA ILE A 225 -17.17 -20.09 13.06
C ILE A 225 -17.91 -21.40 12.83
N ASP A 226 -19.04 -21.35 12.13
CA ASP A 226 -19.80 -22.56 11.79
C ASP A 226 -19.06 -23.44 10.76
N LYS A 227 -18.96 -24.74 11.05
CA LYS A 227 -18.26 -25.74 10.19
C LYS A 227 -18.88 -25.86 8.80
N ASN A 228 -20.21 -25.78 8.70
CA ASN A 228 -20.96 -25.84 7.45
C ASN A 228 -20.68 -24.63 6.54
N ASP A 229 -20.22 -23.55 7.14
CA ASP A 229 -20.01 -22.24 6.54
C ASP A 229 -18.61 -22.11 5.90
N LEU A 230 -17.70 -23.07 6.13
CA LEU A 230 -16.42 -23.20 5.43
C LEU A 230 -16.54 -23.88 4.06
N PHE A 231 -17.60 -24.65 3.84
CA PHE A 231 -17.76 -25.49 2.64
C PHE A 231 -18.91 -25.05 1.73
N LYS A 232 -19.73 -24.06 2.13
CA LYS A 232 -20.67 -23.40 1.22
C LYS A 232 -19.92 -22.70 0.08
N ASN A 233 -20.44 -22.84 -1.14
CA ASN A 233 -19.91 -22.22 -2.36
C ASN A 233 -20.27 -20.73 -2.42
#